data_AF-A0A5B2TVP9-F1
#
_entry.id   AF-A0A5B2TVP9-F1
#
_cell.length_a   1.000
_cell.length_b   1.000
_cell.length_c   1.000
_cell.angle_alpha   90.00
_cell.angle_beta   90.00
_cell.angle_gamma   90.00
#
_symmetry.space_group_name_H-M   'P 1'
#
loop_
_entity.id
_entity.type
_entity.pdbx_description
1 polymer ?
#
loop_
_entity_poly.entity_id
_entity_poly.type
_entity_poly.pdbx_seq_one_letter_code
_entity_poly.pdbx_strand_id
1 'polypeptide(L)'
;MRIKNISYTVVAALAFIFQGCTEDETVITEVLADTTRGAALRTLDSSFPDVAEGSTASTFTGTFEIQSDESAAITSVNVYGEFIDNTGDSPGDASGLITNISTFTDTEFGLQGFSYTTGVTEILAAAGVALDAVEPGDQYRVRFELVAADGRTFSFGQNTGTLTGGYFRSPFQFTANVICAPIVPTAGTWTVVAVDSYGDGWNGGNLSITIDNNDPITLANTDGGGPYPATVSQDLTFEVPSGSMAIQIVYNGGSFDEEVTFQVISANGNTILDLGPEPATSTGLIDYCLDIEL
;
A
#
# COMPACT_ATOMS: atom_id res chain seq x y z
N MET A 1 -55.57 74.81 42.00
CA MET A 1 -56.41 74.32 40.89
C MET A 1 -55.60 74.44 39.60
N ARG A 2 -55.51 73.33 38.85
CA ARG A 2 -54.98 73.13 37.49
C ARG A 2 -53.45 72.93 37.30
N ILE A 3 -53.19 71.68 36.93
CA ILE A 3 -52.02 70.99 36.37
C ILE A 3 -51.68 71.50 34.96
N LYS A 4 -50.39 71.38 34.55
CA LYS A 4 -49.83 71.03 33.20
C LYS A 4 -48.55 71.85 32.93
N ASN A 5 -47.38 71.35 32.53
CA ASN A 5 -47.00 70.17 31.74
C ASN A 5 -45.63 69.62 32.22
N ILE A 6 -45.55 68.34 32.56
CA ILE A 6 -44.29 67.58 32.56
C ILE A 6 -44.49 66.43 31.57
N SER A 7 -43.39 66.09 30.89
CA SER A 7 -43.14 64.84 30.14
C SER A 7 -43.97 64.59 28.89
N TYR A 8 -43.54 65.12 27.74
CA TYR A 8 -43.86 64.56 26.42
C TYR A 8 -42.62 64.20 25.59
N THR A 9 -41.40 64.32 26.12
CA THR A 9 -40.16 64.15 25.32
C THR A 9 -39.38 62.87 25.61
N VAL A 10 -39.90 61.95 26.42
CA VAL A 10 -39.20 60.68 26.76
C VAL A 10 -39.87 59.44 26.15
N VAL A 11 -41.13 59.52 25.72
CA VAL A 11 -41.87 58.36 25.17
C VAL A 11 -41.66 58.18 23.65
N ALA A 12 -41.26 59.21 22.91
CA ALA A 12 -40.99 59.09 21.47
C ALA A 12 -39.62 58.46 21.14
N ALA A 13 -38.69 58.39 22.09
CA ALA A 13 -37.38 57.77 21.90
C ALA A 13 -37.35 56.27 22.23
N LEU A 14 -38.38 55.73 22.90
CA LEU A 14 -38.48 54.29 23.22
C LEU A 14 -39.23 53.47 22.15
N ALA A 15 -39.89 54.13 21.18
CA ALA A 15 -40.63 53.44 20.12
C ALA A 15 -39.77 53.11 18.88
N PHE A 16 -38.49 53.51 18.86
CA PHE A 16 -37.57 53.29 17.73
C PHE A 16 -36.50 52.21 17.98
N ILE A 17 -36.57 51.47 19.09
CA ILE A 17 -35.55 50.45 19.45
C ILE A 17 -35.96 49.02 19.05
N PHE A 18 -37.15 48.81 18.46
CA PHE A 18 -37.60 47.48 18.01
C PHE A 18 -37.39 47.20 16.50
N GLN A 19 -36.53 47.96 15.81
CA GLN A 19 -36.20 47.70 14.39
C GLN A 19 -34.69 47.61 14.09
N GLY A 20 -33.86 47.42 15.12
CA GLY A 20 -32.44 47.08 14.94
C GLY A 20 -32.20 45.62 15.31
N CYS A 21 -31.58 44.87 14.40
CA CYS A 21 -31.34 43.42 14.45
C CYS A 21 -32.54 42.54 14.05
N THR A 22 -33.06 42.73 12.82
CA THR A 22 -33.07 41.55 11.95
C THR A 22 -31.60 41.29 11.63
N GLU A 23 -30.94 40.44 12.43
CA GLU A 23 -29.64 39.92 12.02
C GLU A 23 -29.87 39.31 10.62
N ASP A 24 -29.10 39.77 9.64
CA ASP A 24 -28.94 39.14 8.33
C ASP A 24 -28.32 37.75 8.55
N GLU A 25 -29.03 36.84 9.21
CA GLU A 25 -28.73 35.42 9.21
C GLU A 25 -29.04 34.83 7.83
N THR A 26 -29.79 35.54 6.97
CA THR A 26 -30.13 35.07 5.62
C THR A 26 -28.91 34.84 4.75
N VAL A 27 -27.88 35.70 4.78
CA VAL A 27 -26.72 35.52 3.87
C VAL A 27 -25.78 34.42 4.36
N ILE A 28 -25.54 34.28 5.66
CA ILE A 28 -24.74 33.17 6.20
C ILE A 28 -25.52 31.85 6.12
N THR A 29 -26.83 31.87 6.36
CA THR A 29 -27.69 30.69 6.25
C THR A 29 -27.96 30.31 4.79
N GLU A 30 -28.07 31.27 3.86
CA GLU A 30 -28.08 31.03 2.41
C GLU A 30 -26.73 30.49 1.95
N VAL A 31 -25.61 31.08 2.38
CA VAL A 31 -24.28 30.55 2.02
C VAL A 31 -24.07 29.14 2.59
N LEU A 32 -24.57 28.85 3.80
CA LEU A 32 -24.53 27.49 4.36
C LEU A 32 -25.55 26.52 3.73
N ALA A 33 -26.70 27.02 3.26
CA ALA A 33 -27.71 26.25 2.54
C ALA A 33 -27.32 25.98 1.07
N ASP A 34 -26.56 26.89 0.44
CA ASP A 34 -25.97 26.73 -0.89
C ASP A 34 -24.63 25.99 -0.86
N THR A 35 -23.99 25.83 0.32
CA THR A 35 -22.87 24.91 0.45
C THR A 35 -23.37 23.47 0.47
N THR A 36 -23.41 22.85 -0.70
CA THR A 36 -23.65 21.41 -0.83
C THR A 36 -22.50 20.67 -0.17
N ARG A 37 -22.72 20.20 1.06
CA ARG A 37 -21.81 19.29 1.76
C ARG A 37 -21.93 17.89 1.15
N GLY A 38 -20.81 17.20 1.02
CA GLY A 38 -20.72 15.87 0.44
C GLY A 38 -20.54 14.79 1.50
N ALA A 39 -20.03 13.63 1.08
CA ALA A 39 -19.65 12.55 1.98
C ALA A 39 -18.17 12.22 1.85
N ALA A 40 -17.57 11.77 2.96
CA ALA A 40 -16.21 11.27 3.03
C ALA A 40 -16.19 9.86 3.63
N LEU A 41 -15.25 9.04 3.18
CA LEU A 41 -15.02 7.70 3.69
C LEU A 41 -13.78 7.68 4.58
N ARG A 42 -13.97 7.65 5.88
CA ARG A 42 -12.85 7.53 6.81
C ARG A 42 -12.42 6.06 6.87
N THR A 43 -11.14 5.83 6.59
CA THR A 43 -10.51 4.51 6.78
C THR A 43 -10.04 4.41 8.22
N LEU A 44 -10.55 3.43 8.95
CA LEU A 44 -10.13 3.15 10.34
C LEU A 44 -8.95 2.17 10.36
N ASP A 45 -9.04 1.14 9.52
CA ASP A 45 -8.00 0.14 9.32
C ASP A 45 -8.10 -0.44 7.91
N SER A 46 -6.97 -0.79 7.30
CA SER A 46 -6.93 -1.45 6.00
C SER A 46 -5.64 -2.20 5.77
N SER A 47 -5.70 -3.32 5.06
CA SER A 47 -4.56 -4.10 4.59
C SER A 47 -4.81 -4.61 3.18
N PHE A 48 -3.82 -4.45 2.30
CA PHE A 48 -3.79 -5.10 1.00
C PHE A 48 -2.34 -5.48 0.65
N PRO A 49 -1.88 -6.67 1.07
CA PRO A 49 -0.52 -7.10 0.78
C PRO A 49 -0.30 -7.30 -0.72
N ASP A 50 0.92 -7.01 -1.18
CA ASP A 50 1.38 -7.32 -2.54
C ASP A 50 1.22 -8.81 -2.86
N VAL A 51 1.11 -9.11 -4.15
CA VAL A 51 0.73 -10.43 -4.65
C VAL A 51 1.79 -10.93 -5.61
N ALA A 52 2.30 -12.13 -5.37
CA ALA A 52 3.14 -12.80 -6.35
C ALA A 52 2.37 -13.04 -7.66
N GLU A 53 3.04 -12.84 -8.80
CA GLU A 53 2.54 -13.24 -10.12
C GLU A 53 2.02 -14.68 -10.12
N GLY A 54 0.92 -14.92 -10.83
CA GLY A 54 0.28 -16.24 -10.89
C GLY A 54 -0.42 -16.68 -9.59
N SER A 55 -0.44 -15.85 -8.55
CA SER A 55 -1.12 -16.13 -7.29
C SER A 55 -2.36 -15.26 -7.09
N THR A 56 -3.37 -15.83 -6.43
CA THR A 56 -4.56 -15.11 -5.95
C THR A 56 -4.69 -15.13 -4.43
N ALA A 57 -3.60 -15.46 -3.71
CA ALA A 57 -3.63 -15.72 -2.27
C ALA A 57 -3.79 -14.46 -1.39
N SER A 58 -3.67 -13.27 -1.95
CA SER A 58 -3.85 -12.02 -1.22
C SER A 58 -5.33 -11.65 -1.07
N THR A 59 -5.65 -10.98 0.03
CA THR A 59 -7.00 -10.53 0.36
C THR A 59 -6.93 -9.09 0.85
N PHE A 60 -7.77 -8.24 0.29
CA PHE A 60 -8.03 -6.92 0.82
C PHE A 60 -8.93 -7.01 2.04
N THR A 61 -8.58 -6.30 3.11
CA THR A 61 -9.45 -6.10 4.27
C THR A 61 -9.49 -4.62 4.63
N GLY A 62 -10.67 -4.10 4.99
CA GLY A 62 -10.80 -2.72 5.47
C GLY A 62 -11.99 -2.52 6.40
N THR A 63 -11.84 -1.58 7.32
CA THR A 63 -12.90 -1.10 8.21
C THR A 63 -13.05 0.41 8.04
N PHE A 64 -14.29 0.84 7.84
CA PHE A 64 -14.62 2.16 7.38
C PHE A 64 -15.73 2.81 8.19
N GLU A 65 -15.71 4.13 8.20
CA GLU A 65 -16.78 4.97 8.73
C GLU A 65 -17.12 6.06 7.70
N ILE A 66 -18.41 6.27 7.47
CA ILE A 66 -18.92 7.26 6.53
C ILE A 66 -19.28 8.52 7.29
N GLN A 67 -18.67 9.63 6.89
CA GLN A 67 -19.05 10.96 7.34
C GLN A 67 -19.82 11.65 6.22
N SER A 68 -21.11 11.86 6.41
CA SER A 68 -21.96 12.60 5.48
C SER A 68 -22.76 13.65 6.24
N ASP A 69 -23.19 14.70 5.54
CA ASP A 69 -24.22 15.59 6.09
C ASP A 69 -25.63 15.01 5.88
N GLU A 70 -26.64 15.61 6.51
CA GLU A 70 -28.04 15.17 6.36
C GLU A 70 -28.56 15.27 4.92
N SER A 71 -28.02 16.20 4.10
CA SER A 71 -28.40 16.32 2.69
C SER A 71 -27.76 15.24 1.80
N ALA A 72 -26.64 14.64 2.21
CA ALA A 72 -25.94 13.57 1.51
C ALA A 72 -26.07 12.22 2.23
N ALA A 73 -27.24 11.90 2.79
CA ALA A 73 -27.48 10.64 3.48
C ALA A 73 -27.09 9.44 2.58
N ILE A 74 -26.04 8.71 2.95
CA ILE A 74 -25.54 7.59 2.18
C ILE A 74 -26.44 6.38 2.38
N THR A 75 -26.90 5.82 1.26
CA THR A 75 -27.82 4.67 1.23
C THR A 75 -27.11 3.37 0.85
N SER A 76 -26.02 3.47 0.10
CA SER A 76 -25.19 2.31 -0.22
C SER A 76 -23.77 2.69 -0.59
N VAL A 77 -22.90 1.68 -0.64
CA VAL A 77 -21.52 1.76 -1.12
C VAL A 77 -21.33 0.75 -2.23
N ASN A 78 -21.03 1.22 -3.44
CA ASN A 78 -20.57 0.37 -4.54
C ASN A 78 -19.11 0.03 -4.31
N VAL A 79 -18.76 -1.25 -4.49
CA VAL A 79 -17.39 -1.74 -4.42
C VAL A 79 -16.96 -2.25 -5.78
N TYR A 80 -15.89 -1.68 -6.31
CA TYR A 80 -15.31 -2.02 -7.60
C TYR A 80 -13.98 -2.76 -7.41
N GLY A 81 -13.77 -3.79 -8.23
CA GLY A 81 -12.47 -4.40 -8.47
C GLY A 81 -11.86 -3.82 -9.73
N GLU A 82 -10.61 -3.38 -9.66
CA GLU A 82 -9.88 -2.76 -10.76
C GLU A 82 -8.55 -3.49 -10.97
N PHE A 83 -8.18 -3.66 -12.23
CA PHE A 83 -6.87 -4.12 -12.68
C PHE A 83 -6.19 -2.96 -13.40
N ILE A 84 -4.92 -2.73 -13.09
CA ILE A 84 -4.11 -1.65 -13.68
C ILE A 84 -2.91 -2.28 -14.33
N ASP A 85 -2.84 -2.10 -15.64
CA ASP A 85 -1.79 -2.65 -16.48
C ASP A 85 -0.69 -1.60 -16.61
N ASN A 86 0.49 -1.91 -16.05
CA ASN A 86 1.67 -1.06 -16.16
C ASN A 86 2.78 -1.70 -17.01
N THR A 87 2.51 -2.88 -17.58
CA THR A 87 3.52 -3.80 -18.13
C THR A 87 3.28 -4.08 -19.63
N GLY A 88 2.03 -4.02 -20.08
CA GLY A 88 1.61 -4.15 -21.47
C GLY A 88 0.46 -3.19 -21.84
N ASP A 89 -0.01 -3.26 -23.09
CA ASP A 89 -1.22 -2.54 -23.54
C ASP A 89 -2.49 -3.44 -23.42
N SER A 90 -2.36 -4.67 -22.90
CA SER A 90 -3.43 -5.68 -22.92
C SER A 90 -3.28 -6.71 -21.79
N PRO A 91 -4.30 -6.90 -20.95
CA PRO A 91 -5.58 -6.19 -20.92
C PRO A 91 -5.38 -4.88 -20.17
N GLY A 92 -5.21 -3.75 -20.89
CA GLY A 92 -5.09 -2.43 -20.28
C GLY A 92 -6.17 -2.17 -19.22
N ASP A 93 -5.98 -1.15 -18.38
CA ASP A 93 -6.83 -0.84 -17.22
C ASP A 93 -8.31 -1.27 -17.33
N ALA A 94 -8.74 -2.11 -16.39
CA ALA A 94 -10.08 -2.68 -16.35
C ALA A 94 -10.74 -2.50 -14.98
N SER A 95 -12.08 -2.39 -14.96
CA SER A 95 -12.85 -2.14 -13.73
C SER A 95 -14.23 -2.76 -13.82
N GLY A 96 -14.71 -3.34 -12.73
CA GLY A 96 -16.09 -3.80 -12.62
C GLY A 96 -16.62 -3.82 -11.19
N LEU A 97 -17.95 -3.85 -11.06
CA LEU A 97 -18.64 -3.86 -9.78
C LEU A 97 -18.56 -5.26 -9.16
N ILE A 98 -17.99 -5.37 -7.96
CA ILE A 98 -17.99 -6.61 -7.16
C ILE A 98 -19.31 -6.73 -6.42
N THR A 99 -19.72 -5.67 -5.69
CA THR A 99 -20.93 -5.70 -4.86
C THR A 99 -21.43 -4.30 -4.49
N ASN A 100 -22.62 -4.25 -3.91
CA ASN A 100 -23.23 -3.07 -3.30
C ASN A 100 -23.55 -3.36 -1.82
N ILE A 101 -23.01 -2.55 -0.92
CA ILE A 101 -23.23 -2.62 0.52
C ILE A 101 -24.33 -1.61 0.88
N SER A 102 -25.46 -2.07 1.41
CA SER A 102 -26.60 -1.20 1.80
C SER A 102 -26.98 -1.35 3.28
N THR A 103 -26.21 -2.11 4.04
CA THR A 103 -26.40 -2.32 5.47
C THR A 103 -25.17 -1.83 6.23
N PHE A 104 -25.39 -0.94 7.20
CA PHE A 104 -24.34 -0.32 8.00
C PHE A 104 -24.54 -0.61 9.50
N THR A 105 -23.45 -0.55 10.25
CA THR A 105 -23.44 -0.61 11.71
C THR A 105 -23.19 0.76 12.29
N ASP A 106 -23.81 1.10 13.42
CA ASP A 106 -23.47 2.33 14.13
C ASP A 106 -22.07 2.23 14.75
N THR A 107 -21.22 3.19 14.44
CA THR A 107 -19.91 3.36 15.08
C THR A 107 -20.04 4.00 16.45
N GLU A 108 -18.94 4.08 17.21
CA GLU A 108 -18.91 4.74 18.53
C GLU A 108 -19.32 6.23 18.47
N PHE A 109 -19.22 6.84 17.29
CA PHE A 109 -19.61 8.23 17.03
C PHE A 109 -21.03 8.37 16.47
N GLY A 110 -21.79 7.27 16.35
CA GLY A 110 -23.13 7.27 15.75
C GLY A 110 -23.13 7.48 14.23
N LEU A 111 -21.99 7.23 13.57
CA LEU A 111 -21.84 7.30 12.12
C LEU A 111 -21.97 5.91 11.49
N GLN A 112 -22.31 5.86 10.20
CA GLN A 112 -22.49 4.63 9.45
C GLN A 112 -21.12 3.95 9.21
N GLY A 113 -20.91 2.78 9.80
CA GLY A 113 -19.71 1.97 9.64
C GLY A 113 -19.95 0.71 8.83
N PHE A 114 -18.89 0.20 8.21
CA PHE A 114 -18.87 -1.12 7.58
C PHE A 114 -17.45 -1.69 7.52
N SER A 115 -17.35 -3.02 7.47
CA SER A 115 -16.11 -3.72 7.15
C SER A 115 -16.29 -4.48 5.85
N TYR A 116 -15.22 -4.58 5.06
CA TYR A 116 -15.25 -5.24 3.77
C TYR A 116 -14.00 -6.09 3.56
N THR A 117 -14.18 -7.23 2.89
CA THR A 117 -13.10 -8.14 2.48
C THR A 117 -13.37 -8.64 1.07
N THR A 118 -12.31 -8.74 0.25
CA THR A 118 -12.37 -9.31 -1.09
C THR A 118 -11.00 -9.86 -1.48
N GLY A 119 -10.97 -10.97 -2.22
CA GLY A 119 -9.74 -11.56 -2.72
C GLY A 119 -9.41 -11.08 -4.13
N VAL A 120 -8.20 -11.39 -4.57
CA VAL A 120 -7.75 -11.14 -5.95
C VAL A 120 -8.65 -11.82 -6.99
N THR A 121 -9.17 -13.02 -6.68
CA THR A 121 -10.08 -13.75 -7.55
C THR A 121 -11.35 -12.96 -7.87
N GLU A 122 -11.98 -12.34 -6.88
CA GLU A 122 -13.19 -11.52 -7.10
C GLU A 122 -12.88 -10.23 -7.85
N ILE A 123 -11.72 -9.61 -7.58
CA ILE A 123 -11.27 -8.40 -8.29
C ILE A 123 -11.08 -8.68 -9.78
N LEU A 124 -10.32 -9.73 -10.13
CA LEU A 124 -10.09 -10.15 -11.51
C LEU A 124 -11.39 -10.54 -12.22
N ALA A 125 -12.27 -11.27 -11.54
CA ALA A 125 -13.57 -11.64 -12.08
C ALA A 125 -14.46 -10.42 -12.38
N ALA A 126 -14.44 -9.40 -11.51
CA ALA A 126 -15.17 -8.16 -11.73
C ALA A 126 -14.57 -7.33 -12.87
N ALA A 127 -13.24 -7.23 -12.93
CA ALA A 127 -12.52 -6.53 -14.00
C ALA A 127 -12.60 -7.27 -15.36
N GLY A 128 -12.92 -8.56 -15.37
CA GLY A 128 -12.94 -9.38 -16.57
C GLY A 128 -11.55 -9.75 -17.09
N VAL A 129 -10.57 -9.81 -16.20
CA VAL A 129 -9.16 -10.08 -16.52
C VAL A 129 -8.81 -11.51 -16.09
N ALA A 130 -8.09 -12.24 -16.95
CA ALA A 130 -7.60 -13.57 -16.63
C ALA A 130 -6.24 -13.47 -15.91
N LEU A 131 -5.97 -14.40 -14.99
CA LEU A 131 -4.75 -14.37 -14.17
C LEU A 131 -3.47 -14.54 -15.00
N ASP A 132 -3.54 -15.24 -16.13
CA ASP A 132 -2.42 -15.44 -17.07
C ASP A 132 -2.06 -14.20 -17.87
N ALA A 133 -2.85 -13.12 -17.74
CA ALA A 133 -2.63 -11.84 -18.37
C ALA A 133 -2.09 -10.78 -17.38
N VAL A 134 -1.72 -11.20 -16.16
CA VAL A 134 -1.20 -10.35 -15.10
C VAL A 134 0.30 -10.55 -15.00
N GLU A 135 1.05 -9.46 -15.09
CA GLU A 135 2.52 -9.47 -15.06
C GLU A 135 3.06 -8.68 -13.85
N PRO A 136 4.31 -8.94 -13.41
CA PRO A 136 4.92 -8.16 -12.35
C PRO A 136 5.06 -6.68 -12.70
N GLY A 137 4.53 -5.80 -11.84
CA GLY A 137 4.41 -4.37 -12.09
C GLY A 137 2.95 -3.90 -12.24
N ASP A 138 2.03 -4.81 -12.56
CA ASP A 138 0.60 -4.53 -12.56
C ASP A 138 0.06 -4.34 -11.15
N GLN A 139 -1.21 -3.92 -11.03
CA GLN A 139 -1.83 -3.67 -9.74
C GLN A 139 -3.27 -4.16 -9.68
N TYR A 140 -3.63 -4.71 -8.51
CA TYR A 140 -5.01 -4.91 -8.11
C TYR A 140 -5.48 -3.74 -7.26
N ARG A 141 -6.69 -3.25 -7.51
CA ARG A 141 -7.23 -2.13 -6.74
C ARG A 141 -8.68 -2.32 -6.37
N VAL A 142 -9.00 -2.06 -5.11
CA VAL A 142 -10.38 -2.00 -4.61
C VAL A 142 -10.78 -0.54 -4.52
N ARG A 143 -11.85 -0.15 -5.22
CA ARG A 143 -12.42 1.21 -5.17
C ARG A 143 -13.81 1.23 -4.57
N PHE A 144 -14.03 2.15 -3.64
CA PHE A 144 -15.33 2.44 -3.04
C PHE A 144 -15.97 3.67 -3.67
N GLU A 145 -17.29 3.63 -3.83
CA GLU A 145 -18.12 4.76 -4.22
C GLU A 145 -19.36 4.82 -3.31
N LEU A 146 -19.52 5.91 -2.57
CA LEU A 146 -20.71 6.17 -1.75
C LEU A 146 -21.85 6.65 -2.64
N VAL A 147 -23.06 6.15 -2.41
CA VAL A 147 -24.27 6.53 -3.14
C VAL A 147 -25.23 7.20 -2.15
N ALA A 148 -25.49 8.49 -2.36
CA ALA A 148 -26.42 9.26 -1.55
C ALA A 148 -27.88 9.03 -2.00
N ALA A 149 -28.83 9.25 -1.08
CA ALA A 149 -30.26 9.12 -1.32
C ALA A 149 -30.78 10.03 -2.45
N ASP A 150 -30.09 11.14 -2.70
CA ASP A 150 -30.40 12.11 -3.77
C ASP A 150 -29.77 11.76 -5.13
N GLY A 151 -29.07 10.63 -5.20
CA GLY A 151 -28.43 10.11 -6.42
C GLY A 151 -27.00 10.61 -6.65
N ARG A 152 -26.45 11.48 -5.80
CA ARG A 152 -25.03 11.85 -5.87
C ARG A 152 -24.13 10.66 -5.54
N THR A 153 -22.95 10.61 -6.18
CA THR A 153 -21.91 9.63 -5.83
C THR A 153 -20.59 10.28 -5.44
N PHE A 154 -19.89 9.65 -4.50
CA PHE A 154 -18.61 10.13 -3.97
C PHE A 154 -17.58 9.01 -3.99
N SER A 155 -16.48 9.21 -4.71
CA SER A 155 -15.37 8.26 -4.81
C SER A 155 -14.03 9.03 -4.85
N PHE A 156 -12.97 8.41 -5.37
CA PHE A 156 -11.62 8.98 -5.42
C PHE A 156 -11.54 10.36 -6.09
N GLY A 157 -12.29 10.57 -7.18
CA GLY A 157 -12.30 11.84 -7.92
C GLY A 157 -12.94 13.02 -7.16
N GLN A 158 -13.69 12.74 -6.09
CA GLN A 158 -14.42 13.72 -5.30
C GLN A 158 -13.69 14.06 -3.98
N ASN A 159 -12.38 13.84 -3.90
CA ASN A 159 -11.55 14.09 -2.70
C ASN A 159 -11.20 15.57 -2.44
N THR A 160 -11.52 16.48 -3.38
CA THR A 160 -11.21 17.91 -3.25
C THR A 160 -12.42 18.67 -2.68
N GLY A 161 -12.42 18.87 -1.36
CA GLY A 161 -13.22 19.93 -0.74
C GLY A 161 -14.68 19.61 -0.40
N THR A 162 -15.14 18.36 -0.53
CA THR A 162 -16.55 18.00 -0.31
C THR A 162 -17.07 18.25 1.12
N LEU A 163 -16.20 18.41 2.12
CA LEU A 163 -16.65 18.62 3.50
C LEU A 163 -16.10 19.81 4.29
N THR A 164 -15.06 20.57 3.88
CA THR A 164 -14.59 21.84 4.53
C THR A 164 -13.19 22.33 4.11
N GLY A 165 -12.66 21.98 2.93
CA GLY A 165 -11.29 22.39 2.58
C GLY A 165 -10.21 21.79 3.48
N GLY A 166 -10.54 20.73 4.23
CA GLY A 166 -9.59 19.86 4.91
C GLY A 166 -9.13 18.72 3.99
N TYR A 167 -7.83 18.48 3.95
CA TYR A 167 -7.20 17.41 3.18
C TYR A 167 -7.45 16.05 3.87
N PHE A 168 -8.69 15.55 3.81
CA PHE A 168 -8.97 14.18 4.27
C PHE A 168 -8.47 13.21 3.21
N ARG A 169 -7.35 12.54 3.51
CA ARG A 169 -6.87 11.35 2.79
C ARG A 169 -7.89 10.23 2.96
N SER A 170 -9.02 10.35 2.28
CA SER A 170 -10.01 9.30 2.08
C SER A 170 -9.70 8.73 0.71
N PRO A 171 -8.77 7.76 0.58
CA PRO A 171 -8.25 7.39 -0.72
C PRO A 171 -9.34 6.76 -1.60
N PHE A 172 -10.45 6.25 -1.02
CA PHE A 172 -11.48 5.50 -1.73
C PHE A 172 -10.94 4.30 -2.55
N GLN A 173 -9.64 4.08 -2.55
CA GLN A 173 -8.88 3.20 -3.42
C GLN A 173 -7.77 2.58 -2.59
N PHE A 174 -7.62 1.27 -2.71
CA PHE A 174 -6.61 0.50 -2.01
C PHE A 174 -5.95 -0.43 -3.02
N THR A 175 -4.63 -0.41 -3.07
CA THR A 175 -3.86 -1.07 -4.12
C THR A 175 -2.94 -2.13 -3.51
N ALA A 176 -2.86 -3.28 -4.17
CA ALA A 176 -1.77 -4.24 -4.01
C ALA A 176 -1.01 -4.33 -5.34
N ASN A 177 0.31 -4.36 -5.28
CA ASN A 177 1.15 -4.53 -6.46
C ASN A 177 1.29 -6.01 -6.79
N VAL A 178 1.43 -6.31 -8.07
CA VAL A 178 1.89 -7.61 -8.54
C VAL A 178 3.41 -7.58 -8.52
N ILE A 179 4.00 -8.49 -7.78
CA ILE A 179 5.44 -8.67 -7.66
C ILE A 179 5.86 -9.98 -8.29
N CYS A 180 7.12 -10.07 -8.68
CA CYS A 180 7.69 -11.30 -9.22
C CYS A 180 7.55 -12.42 -8.18
N ALA A 181 7.08 -13.58 -8.62
CA ALA A 181 6.89 -14.71 -7.73
C ALA A 181 8.25 -15.18 -7.19
N PRO A 182 8.36 -15.55 -5.90
CA PRO A 182 9.54 -16.24 -5.41
C PRO A 182 9.76 -17.50 -6.24
N ILE A 183 10.97 -17.67 -6.75
CA ILE A 183 11.33 -18.88 -7.49
C ILE A 183 11.65 -19.98 -6.48
N VAL A 184 11.08 -21.17 -6.71
CA VAL A 184 11.33 -22.36 -5.88
C VAL A 184 12.80 -22.77 -6.06
N PRO A 185 13.64 -22.72 -5.01
CA PRO A 185 15.04 -23.06 -5.17
C PRO A 185 15.24 -24.56 -5.37
N THR A 186 16.16 -24.96 -6.24
CA THR A 186 16.56 -26.37 -6.34
C THR A 186 17.09 -26.90 -5.01
N ALA A 187 16.53 -28.03 -4.59
CA ALA A 187 16.99 -28.74 -3.41
C ALA A 187 18.38 -29.35 -3.63
N GLY A 188 19.23 -29.29 -2.60
CA GLY A 188 20.57 -29.84 -2.59
C GLY A 188 21.64 -28.82 -2.21
N THR A 189 22.89 -29.20 -2.44
CA THR A 189 24.05 -28.38 -2.10
C THR A 189 24.22 -27.23 -3.08
N TRP A 190 24.11 -26.01 -2.58
CA TRP A 190 24.48 -24.80 -3.30
C TRP A 190 25.91 -24.41 -2.95
N THR A 191 26.63 -23.83 -3.92
CA THR A 191 28.03 -23.41 -3.77
C THR A 191 28.12 -21.90 -3.89
N VAL A 192 28.89 -21.28 -3.00
CA VAL A 192 29.32 -19.90 -3.09
C VAL A 192 30.81 -19.88 -3.37
N VAL A 193 31.20 -19.39 -4.54
CA VAL A 193 32.60 -19.12 -4.86
C VAL A 193 32.90 -17.72 -4.33
N ALA A 194 33.49 -17.66 -3.12
CA ALA A 194 33.76 -16.42 -2.40
C ALA A 194 35.20 -15.97 -2.66
N VAL A 195 35.38 -14.79 -3.24
CA VAL A 195 36.69 -14.25 -3.64
C VAL A 195 36.98 -12.96 -2.89
N ASP A 196 38.22 -12.85 -2.43
CA ASP A 196 38.79 -11.68 -1.81
C ASP A 196 40.14 -11.38 -2.48
N SER A 197 40.23 -10.26 -3.17
CA SER A 197 41.40 -9.92 -4.01
C SER A 197 42.70 -9.74 -3.23
N TYR A 198 42.65 -9.43 -1.92
CA TYR A 198 43.83 -9.29 -1.06
C TYR A 198 44.12 -10.53 -0.22
N GLY A 199 43.09 -11.36 0.00
CA GLY A 199 43.18 -12.69 0.58
C GLY A 199 43.24 -12.73 2.11
N ASP A 200 42.93 -11.62 2.79
CA ASP A 200 42.78 -11.53 4.24
C ASP A 200 41.32 -11.65 4.72
N GLY A 201 40.43 -12.10 3.83
CA GLY A 201 39.02 -12.33 4.06
C GLY A 201 38.20 -11.06 3.95
N TRP A 202 36.87 -11.18 4.03
CA TRP A 202 35.96 -10.04 3.78
C TRP A 202 35.88 -9.01 4.92
N ASN A 203 36.83 -9.01 5.86
CA ASN A 203 36.94 -8.05 6.98
C ASN A 203 35.60 -7.66 7.65
N GLY A 204 34.76 -8.65 7.97
CA GLY A 204 33.45 -8.46 8.61
C GLY A 204 32.26 -8.51 7.65
N GLY A 205 32.49 -8.46 6.34
CA GLY A 205 31.51 -8.69 5.30
C GLY A 205 31.08 -10.15 5.24
N ASN A 206 29.81 -10.40 4.90
CA ASN A 206 29.24 -11.74 4.84
C ASN A 206 28.00 -11.82 3.95
N LEU A 207 27.67 -13.03 3.49
CA LEU A 207 26.36 -13.37 2.94
C LEU A 207 25.46 -13.93 4.03
N SER A 208 24.25 -13.39 4.12
CA SER A 208 23.13 -13.98 4.89
C SER A 208 22.16 -14.65 3.93
N ILE A 209 21.98 -15.96 4.08
CA ILE A 209 21.09 -16.78 3.27
C ILE A 209 19.90 -17.22 4.13
N THR A 210 18.70 -16.79 3.76
CA THR A 210 17.44 -17.11 4.44
C THR A 210 16.61 -18.02 3.55
N ILE A 211 16.26 -19.22 4.04
CA ILE A 211 15.41 -20.18 3.30
C ILE A 211 14.09 -20.29 4.04
N ASP A 212 12.97 -20.09 3.34
CA ASP A 212 11.60 -20.16 3.88
C ASP A 212 11.37 -19.32 5.16
N ASN A 213 12.03 -18.16 5.27
CA ASN A 213 12.00 -17.27 6.43
C ASN A 213 12.52 -17.90 7.74
N ASN A 214 13.34 -18.95 7.66
CA ASN A 214 14.05 -19.50 8.83
C ASN A 214 15.25 -18.63 9.24
N ASP A 215 15.91 -18.98 10.35
CA ASP A 215 17.13 -18.32 10.79
C ASP A 215 18.20 -18.32 9.68
N PRO A 216 18.88 -17.17 9.43
CA PRO A 216 19.79 -17.03 8.31
C PRO A 216 21.07 -17.85 8.51
N ILE A 217 21.53 -18.50 7.44
CA ILE A 217 22.86 -19.09 7.32
C ILE A 217 23.82 -17.97 6.95
N THR A 218 24.91 -17.81 7.70
CA THR A 218 25.93 -16.80 7.42
C THR A 218 27.17 -17.44 6.81
N LEU A 219 27.62 -16.92 5.66
CA LEU A 219 28.83 -17.36 4.96
C LEU A 219 29.74 -16.16 4.71
N ALA A 220 31.04 -16.31 4.89
CA ALA A 220 32.03 -15.26 4.59
C ALA A 220 33.35 -15.89 4.16
N ASN A 221 34.07 -15.24 3.25
CA ASN A 221 35.46 -15.59 2.98
C ASN A 221 36.31 -15.29 4.22
N THR A 222 37.13 -16.26 4.63
CA THR A 222 37.99 -16.15 5.81
C THR A 222 39.47 -16.23 5.45
N ASP A 223 40.30 -15.42 6.13
CA ASP A 223 41.77 -15.51 6.05
C ASP A 223 42.28 -16.93 6.31
N GLY A 224 43.04 -17.47 5.35
CA GLY A 224 43.70 -18.77 5.46
C GLY A 224 44.93 -18.78 6.39
N GLY A 225 45.34 -17.61 6.88
CA GLY A 225 46.45 -17.41 7.81
C GLY A 225 47.81 -17.55 7.13
N GLY A 226 48.46 -16.44 6.78
CA GLY A 226 49.83 -16.42 6.29
C GLY A 226 50.34 -15.01 5.98
N PRO A 227 51.68 -14.78 5.92
CA PRO A 227 52.23 -13.46 5.58
C PRO A 227 51.96 -13.04 4.12
N TYR A 228 51.53 -13.99 3.28
CA TYR A 228 51.00 -13.81 1.94
C TYR A 228 49.96 -14.93 1.74
N PRO A 229 48.67 -14.65 1.54
CA PRO A 229 47.66 -15.69 1.39
C PRO A 229 47.90 -16.47 0.10
N ALA A 230 47.80 -17.80 0.18
CA ALA A 230 48.02 -18.69 -0.96
C ALA A 230 46.80 -18.79 -1.90
N THR A 231 45.62 -18.33 -1.46
CA THR A 231 44.35 -18.46 -2.16
C THR A 231 43.48 -17.23 -1.90
N VAL A 232 43.09 -16.54 -2.97
CA VAL A 232 42.14 -15.40 -2.98
C VAL A 232 40.69 -15.86 -3.16
N SER A 233 40.45 -17.18 -3.26
CA SER A 233 39.16 -17.78 -3.55
C SER A 233 38.88 -18.94 -2.60
N GLN A 234 37.65 -19.05 -2.14
CA GLN A 234 37.16 -20.09 -1.24
C GLN A 234 35.78 -20.57 -1.70
N ASP A 235 35.62 -21.87 -1.89
CA ASP A 235 34.31 -22.47 -2.14
C ASP A 235 33.63 -22.76 -0.80
N LEU A 236 32.52 -22.08 -0.55
CA LEU A 236 31.64 -22.28 0.60
C LEU A 236 30.38 -23.00 0.12
N THR A 237 29.73 -23.76 1.00
CA THR A 237 28.51 -24.50 0.63
C THR A 237 27.44 -24.36 1.67
N PHE A 238 26.18 -24.38 1.24
CA PHE A 238 25.02 -24.51 2.11
C PHE A 238 23.98 -25.45 1.49
N GLU A 239 23.12 -26.01 2.32
CA GLU A 239 22.09 -26.95 1.89
C GLU A 239 20.74 -26.26 1.74
N VAL A 240 20.10 -26.46 0.60
CA VAL A 240 18.68 -26.11 0.39
C VAL A 240 17.84 -27.37 0.61
N PRO A 241 16.99 -27.40 1.65
CA PRO A 241 16.12 -28.54 1.93
C PRO A 241 15.15 -28.85 0.78
N SER A 242 14.80 -30.13 0.64
CA SER A 242 13.72 -30.53 -0.27
C SER A 242 12.39 -29.97 0.19
N GLY A 243 11.63 -29.39 -0.75
CA GLY A 243 10.36 -28.74 -0.48
C GLY A 243 10.46 -27.29 -0.02
N SER A 244 11.65 -26.68 -0.08
CA SER A 244 11.78 -25.24 0.11
C SER A 244 11.05 -24.45 -0.97
N MET A 245 10.49 -23.32 -0.59
CA MET A 245 9.59 -22.50 -1.40
C MET A 245 10.16 -21.12 -1.71
N ALA A 246 11.11 -20.62 -0.91
CA ALA A 246 11.76 -19.34 -1.14
C ALA A 246 13.20 -19.31 -0.60
N ILE A 247 14.08 -18.56 -1.26
CA ILE A 247 15.45 -18.32 -0.82
C ILE A 247 15.83 -16.85 -0.99
N GLN A 248 16.31 -16.19 0.06
CA GLN A 248 16.83 -14.83 -0.02
C GLN A 248 18.31 -14.82 0.32
N ILE A 249 19.10 -14.11 -0.49
CA ILE A 249 20.53 -13.92 -0.25
C ILE A 249 20.78 -12.41 -0.11
N VAL A 250 21.46 -12.02 0.96
CA VAL A 250 21.83 -10.65 1.28
C VAL A 250 23.33 -10.57 1.47
N TYR A 251 23.99 -9.58 0.86
CA TYR A 251 25.36 -9.22 1.22
C TYR A 251 25.34 -8.10 2.26
N ASN A 252 25.93 -8.39 3.41
CA ASN A 252 26.19 -7.42 4.47
C ASN A 252 27.64 -6.96 4.34
N GLY A 253 27.83 -5.68 4.03
CA GLY A 253 29.14 -5.07 3.84
C GLY A 253 29.99 -5.04 5.11
N GLY A 254 31.30 -5.13 4.91
CA GLY A 254 32.34 -5.06 5.94
C GLY A 254 33.23 -3.84 5.75
N SER A 255 34.52 -4.02 6.02
CA SER A 255 35.56 -3.10 5.55
C SER A 255 36.13 -3.63 4.23
N PHE A 256 36.60 -2.74 3.37
CA PHE A 256 37.25 -3.09 2.11
C PHE A 256 36.37 -3.90 1.14
N ASP A 257 35.07 -3.56 1.05
CA ASP A 257 34.11 -4.25 0.16
C ASP A 257 34.51 -4.16 -1.32
N GLU A 258 35.36 -3.21 -1.71
CA GLU A 258 35.97 -3.13 -3.04
C GLU A 258 36.83 -4.35 -3.41
N GLU A 259 37.19 -5.20 -2.43
CA GLU A 259 37.99 -6.41 -2.62
C GLU A 259 37.12 -7.66 -2.83
N VAL A 260 35.82 -7.53 -2.60
CA VAL A 260 34.88 -8.65 -2.50
C VAL A 260 34.20 -8.96 -3.83
N THR A 261 34.32 -10.21 -4.27
CA THR A 261 33.49 -10.75 -5.37
C THR A 261 32.93 -12.11 -4.97
N PHE A 262 31.76 -12.48 -5.47
CA PHE A 262 31.22 -13.82 -5.25
C PHE A 262 30.30 -14.29 -6.36
N GLN A 263 30.29 -15.60 -6.55
CA GLN A 263 29.29 -16.29 -7.34
C GLN A 263 28.47 -17.22 -6.47
N VAL A 264 27.16 -17.27 -6.70
CA VAL A 264 26.27 -18.27 -6.11
C VAL A 264 25.82 -19.22 -7.20
N ILE A 265 26.11 -20.50 -7.04
CA ILE A 265 25.80 -21.57 -7.99
C ILE A 265 24.84 -22.53 -7.29
N SER A 266 23.69 -22.78 -7.90
CA SER A 266 22.68 -23.66 -7.32
C SER A 266 22.95 -25.14 -7.54
N ALA A 267 22.14 -26.00 -6.93
CA ALA A 267 22.32 -27.45 -6.96
C ALA A 267 22.19 -28.06 -8.38
N ASN A 268 21.51 -27.36 -9.30
CA ASN A 268 21.41 -27.77 -10.71
C ASN A 268 22.62 -27.31 -11.56
N GLY A 269 23.52 -26.49 -10.99
CA GLY A 269 24.71 -25.96 -11.66
C GLY A 269 24.54 -24.57 -12.29
N ASN A 270 23.40 -23.91 -12.11
CA ASN A 270 23.15 -22.58 -12.65
C ASN A 270 23.78 -21.50 -11.76
N THR A 271 24.41 -20.50 -12.37
CA THR A 271 24.90 -19.31 -11.67
C THR A 271 23.72 -18.36 -11.43
N ILE A 272 23.38 -18.15 -10.17
CA ILE A 272 22.26 -17.33 -9.72
C ILE A 272 22.69 -15.89 -9.46
N LEU A 273 23.87 -15.71 -8.86
CA LEU A 273 24.49 -14.41 -8.61
C LEU A 273 25.94 -14.45 -9.11
N ASP A 274 26.39 -13.35 -9.70
CA ASP A 274 27.78 -13.10 -10.07
C ASP A 274 28.04 -11.62 -9.82
N LEU A 275 28.54 -11.29 -8.63
CA LEU A 275 28.55 -9.93 -8.10
C LEU A 275 29.94 -9.51 -7.63
N GLY A 276 30.19 -8.20 -7.72
CA GLY A 276 31.41 -7.52 -7.33
C GLY A 276 32.33 -7.15 -8.51
N PRO A 277 33.48 -6.49 -8.26
CA PRO A 277 33.90 -5.97 -6.96
C PRO A 277 32.94 -4.91 -6.41
N GLU A 278 32.98 -4.66 -5.09
CA GLU A 278 32.06 -3.75 -4.38
C GLU A 278 30.57 -4.15 -4.55
N PRO A 279 30.17 -5.36 -4.10
CA PRO A 279 28.78 -5.80 -4.23
C PRO A 279 27.85 -4.87 -3.43
N ALA A 280 26.69 -4.57 -4.01
CA ALA A 280 25.71 -3.71 -3.34
C ALA A 280 25.22 -4.36 -2.04
N THR A 281 25.14 -3.56 -0.97
CA THR A 281 24.45 -3.97 0.26
C THR A 281 22.95 -3.76 0.06
N SER A 282 22.15 -4.83 0.17
CA SER A 282 20.71 -4.79 -0.12
C SER A 282 19.90 -5.71 0.79
N THR A 283 18.57 -5.55 0.81
CA THR A 283 17.66 -6.47 1.52
C THR A 283 17.39 -7.77 0.75
N GLY A 284 18.03 -7.98 -0.40
CA GLY A 284 17.91 -9.18 -1.23
C GLY A 284 18.61 -8.98 -2.57
N LEU A 285 19.44 -9.95 -2.97
CA LEU A 285 20.27 -9.87 -4.18
C LEU A 285 19.71 -10.64 -5.36
N ILE A 286 18.82 -11.60 -5.10
CA ILE A 286 18.16 -12.38 -6.16
C ILE A 286 17.08 -11.50 -6.81
N ASP A 287 17.22 -11.28 -8.12
CA ASP A 287 16.18 -10.67 -8.94
C ASP A 287 15.22 -11.76 -9.42
N TYR A 288 14.07 -11.85 -8.76
CA TYR A 288 13.02 -12.82 -9.10
C TYR A 288 12.27 -12.49 -10.40
N CYS A 289 12.50 -11.31 -10.98
CA CYS A 289 11.89 -10.91 -12.23
C CYS A 289 12.67 -11.40 -13.46
N LEU A 290 13.85 -11.98 -13.24
CA LEU A 290 14.61 -12.67 -14.27
C LEU A 290 14.21 -14.15 -14.28
N ASP A 291 13.99 -14.69 -15.47
CA ASP A 291 13.74 -16.13 -15.69
C ASP A 291 15.03 -16.92 -15.43
N ILE A 292 15.34 -17.11 -14.15
CA ILE A 292 16.51 -17.84 -13.66
C ILE A 292 16.01 -19.14 -13.06
N GLU A 293 16.42 -20.27 -13.63
CA GLU A 293 16.21 -21.58 -13.00
C GLU A 293 17.10 -21.70 -11.75
N LEU A 294 16.55 -21.37 -10.58
CA LEU A 294 17.20 -21.53 -9.28
C LEU A 294 17.44 -23.01 -8.97
#